data_AF-A0AAU4DSL0-F1
#
_entry.id   AF-A0AAU4DSL0-F1
#
_cell.length_a   1.000
_cell.length_b   1.000
_cell.length_c   1.000
_cell.angle_alpha   90.00
_cell.angle_beta   90.00
_cell.angle_gamma   90.00
#
_symmetry.space_group_name_H-M   'P 1'
#
loop_
_entity.id
_entity.type
_entity.pdbx_description
1 polymer ?
#
loop_
_entity_poly.entity_id
_entity_poly.type
_entity_poly.pdbx_seq_one_letter_code
_entity_poly.pdbx_strand_id
1 'polypeptide(L)'
;MDALTLPGGGRGELALRRPPEPADGADGAALRDAPGTVQAVALSATPGPPPPGLSAAKVVAYLHGPEPYLLIPDPEPGMHRALLRWLQGRPAVVGPVVARADAGASLRWARTLLALAPQWPGTSGELLFVDDHLAKVVLFQDPLLAGHLSARWLGRLRDMTPRQRERMEQTLLAWLEGGGATKAALLLRIHPQTVRYRLRKLERLFGSSLRTSQARFEILLALKIHGMAAECARMRRRAEELPTRQASAHPQDVRQNGL
;
A
#
# COMPACT_ATOMS: atom_id res chain seq x y z
N MET A 1 45.41 -22.20 22.57
CA MET A 1 45.01 -21.29 21.49
C MET A 1 44.01 -21.97 20.56
N ASP A 2 42.71 -21.98 20.77
CA ASP A 2 41.90 -22.02 21.98
C ASP A 2 40.59 -22.67 21.54
N ALA A 3 40.21 -23.72 22.26
CA ALA A 3 38.90 -24.34 22.14
C ALA A 3 37.90 -23.45 22.89
N LEU A 4 36.94 -22.87 22.17
CA LEU A 4 35.84 -22.11 22.77
C LEU A 4 34.77 -23.06 23.30
N THR A 5 34.95 -23.40 24.57
CA THR A 5 33.98 -24.01 25.47
C THR A 5 32.73 -23.13 25.59
N LEU A 6 31.57 -23.68 25.24
CA LEU A 6 30.26 -23.10 25.56
C LEU A 6 29.91 -23.41 27.02
N PRO A 7 29.65 -22.44 27.90
CA PRO A 7 29.11 -22.73 29.21
C PRO A 7 27.58 -22.86 29.17
N GLY A 8 27.11 -24.01 29.66
CA GLY A 8 26.11 -24.12 30.72
C GLY A 8 24.78 -23.39 30.52
N GLY A 9 23.73 -24.17 30.25
CA GLY A 9 22.36 -23.70 30.22
C GLY A 9 21.88 -23.14 31.56
N GLY A 10 21.48 -21.88 31.54
CA GLY A 10 20.51 -21.30 32.47
C GLY A 10 19.19 -21.14 31.73
N ARG A 11 18.16 -21.88 32.15
CA ARG A 11 16.78 -21.64 31.74
C ARG A 11 16.38 -20.24 32.23
N GLY A 12 16.45 -19.24 31.36
CA GLY A 12 15.81 -17.96 31.59
C GLY A 12 14.29 -18.15 31.52
N GLU A 13 13.66 -18.36 32.68
CA GLU A 13 12.24 -18.08 32.84
C GLU A 13 12.01 -16.63 32.40
N LEU A 14 11.35 -16.44 31.26
CA LEU A 14 10.71 -15.18 30.94
C LEU A 14 9.64 -14.95 32.01
N ALA A 15 10.00 -14.19 33.04
CA ALA A 15 9.06 -13.64 33.99
C ALA A 15 8.05 -12.82 33.19
N LEU A 16 6.89 -13.42 32.94
CA LEU A 16 5.68 -12.74 32.49
C LEU A 16 5.42 -11.64 33.50
N ARG A 17 5.82 -10.41 33.15
CA ARG A 17 5.54 -9.22 33.92
C ARG A 17 4.02 -9.06 33.92
N ARG A 18 3.38 -9.51 35.00
CA ARG A 18 1.96 -9.33 35.26
C ARG A 18 1.67 -7.83 35.13
N PRO A 19 0.69 -7.40 34.31
CA PRO A 19 0.33 -6.00 34.25
C PRO A 19 -0.11 -5.55 35.65
N PRO A 20 0.14 -4.28 36.05
CA PRO A 20 -0.39 -3.77 37.30
C PRO A 20 -1.92 -3.86 37.25
N GLU A 21 -2.51 -4.52 38.27
CA GLU A 21 -3.94 -4.52 38.51
C GLU A 21 -4.44 -3.06 38.53
N PRO A 22 -5.53 -2.73 37.81
CA PRO A 22 -6.03 -1.37 37.78
C PRO A 22 -6.49 -0.99 39.19
N ALA A 23 -5.98 0.15 39.67
CA ALA A 23 -6.46 0.77 40.90
C ALA A 23 -7.97 1.03 40.75
N ASP A 24 -8.73 0.42 41.65
CA ASP A 24 -10.18 0.45 41.67
C ASP A 24 -10.67 1.88 41.95
N GLY A 25 -11.65 2.34 41.18
CA GLY A 25 -12.48 3.49 41.54
C GLY A 25 -12.12 4.87 40.98
N ALA A 26 -12.06 5.03 39.65
CA ALA A 26 -12.40 6.32 38.99
C ALA A 26 -12.64 6.23 37.47
N ASP A 27 -12.08 5.23 36.77
CA ASP A 27 -12.01 5.20 35.29
C ASP A 27 -13.17 4.49 34.56
N GLY A 28 -14.10 3.87 35.31
CA GLY A 28 -15.13 2.99 34.73
C GLY A 28 -16.25 3.71 33.96
N ALA A 29 -16.47 5.01 34.21
CA ALA A 29 -17.54 5.77 33.55
C ALA A 29 -17.11 6.32 32.18
N ALA A 30 -15.86 6.78 32.04
CA ALA A 30 -15.33 7.34 30.79
C ALA A 30 -15.10 6.27 29.70
N LEU A 31 -14.87 5.02 30.10
CA LEU A 31 -14.72 3.91 29.14
C LEU A 31 -16.05 3.42 28.55
N ARG A 32 -17.19 3.67 29.23
CA ARG A 32 -18.52 3.25 28.75
C ARG A 32 -19.06 4.12 27.61
N ASP A 33 -18.59 5.36 27.49
CA ASP A 33 -18.87 6.29 26.38
C ASP A 33 -17.78 6.29 25.30
N ALA A 34 -16.83 5.36 25.39
CA ALA A 34 -15.79 5.23 24.38
C ALA A 34 -16.36 4.68 23.07
N PRO A 35 -15.86 5.14 21.91
CA PRO A 35 -16.35 4.67 20.64
C PRO A 35 -16.05 3.18 20.45
N GLY A 36 -17.05 2.44 19.97
CA GLY A 36 -16.92 1.00 19.74
C GLY A 36 -16.04 0.71 18.52
N THR A 37 -16.08 1.59 17.53
CA THR A 37 -15.36 1.46 16.28
C THR A 37 -14.61 2.74 15.89
N VAL A 38 -13.58 2.58 15.07
CA VAL A 38 -12.77 3.69 14.54
C VAL A 38 -12.44 3.41 13.07
N GLN A 39 -12.42 4.46 12.27
CA GLN A 39 -11.94 4.47 10.90
C GLN A 39 -10.80 5.47 10.75
N ALA A 40 -9.66 5.02 10.23
CA ALA A 40 -8.53 5.90 9.97
C ALA A 40 -8.57 6.46 8.55
N VAL A 41 -8.12 7.70 8.38
CA VAL A 41 -7.94 8.32 7.06
C VAL A 41 -6.51 8.84 6.96
N ALA A 42 -5.73 8.29 6.04
CA ALA A 42 -4.38 8.75 5.73
C ALA A 42 -4.43 9.86 4.68
N LEU A 43 -3.66 10.93 4.90
CA LEU A 43 -3.68 12.14 4.07
C LEU A 43 -2.32 12.32 3.38
N SER A 44 -2.33 12.66 2.08
CA SER A 44 -1.09 12.92 1.33
C SER A 44 -0.41 14.25 1.68
N ALA A 45 -1.18 15.22 2.13
CA ALA A 45 -0.72 16.54 2.54
C ALA A 45 -1.73 17.13 3.53
N THR A 46 -1.28 18.05 4.39
CA THR A 46 -2.14 18.70 5.38
C THR A 46 -3.21 19.54 4.70
N PRO A 47 -4.49 19.18 4.83
CA PRO A 47 -5.52 19.79 4.03
C PRO A 47 -6.12 21.03 4.71
N GLY A 48 -5.30 21.94 5.24
CA GLY A 48 -5.80 23.08 6.05
C GLY A 48 -6.62 22.63 7.28
N PRO A 49 -7.28 23.56 8.00
CA PRO A 49 -8.15 23.19 9.11
C PRO A 49 -9.40 22.40 8.61
N PRO A 50 -9.95 21.46 9.41
CA PRO A 50 -11.20 20.75 9.09
C PRO A 50 -12.36 21.71 8.81
N PRO A 51 -13.32 21.38 7.91
CA PRO A 51 -14.45 22.26 7.63
C PRO A 51 -15.43 22.28 8.81
N PRO A 52 -16.18 23.37 8.98
CA PRO A 52 -17.31 23.40 9.92
C PRO A 52 -18.28 22.26 9.62
N GLY A 53 -18.55 21.39 10.60
CA GLY A 53 -19.40 20.19 10.43
C GLY A 53 -18.65 18.86 10.54
N LEU A 54 -17.33 18.82 10.33
CA LEU A 54 -16.45 17.87 11.01
C LEU A 54 -16.30 18.39 12.44
N SER A 55 -17.36 18.26 13.23
CA SER A 55 -17.34 18.80 14.59
C SER A 55 -16.13 18.23 15.32
N ALA A 56 -15.30 19.12 15.87
CA ALA A 56 -14.15 18.82 16.71
C ALA A 56 -14.50 17.92 17.92
N ALA A 57 -15.78 17.61 18.14
CA ALA A 57 -16.30 16.75 19.18
C ALA A 57 -16.10 15.24 18.95
N LYS A 58 -15.72 14.77 17.74
CA LYS A 58 -15.53 13.31 17.52
C LYS A 58 -14.27 12.93 16.73
N VAL A 59 -13.74 13.75 15.83
CA VAL A 59 -12.59 13.33 15.00
C VAL A 59 -11.25 13.73 15.63
N VAL A 60 -10.34 12.77 15.80
CA VAL A 60 -8.96 13.05 16.22
C VAL A 60 -8.12 13.31 14.98
N ALA A 61 -7.58 14.52 14.85
CA ALA A 61 -6.79 14.94 13.70
C ALA A 61 -5.32 15.13 14.08
N TYR A 62 -4.41 14.48 13.35
CA TYR A 62 -2.97 14.73 13.43
C TYR A 62 -2.49 15.31 12.11
N LEU A 63 -2.30 16.62 12.07
CA LEU A 63 -2.06 17.39 10.84
C LEU A 63 -0.67 18.02 10.75
N HIS A 64 0.14 17.93 11.80
CA HIS A 64 1.41 18.66 11.95
C HIS A 64 2.66 17.84 11.58
N GLY A 65 2.50 16.56 11.21
CA GLY A 65 3.61 15.68 10.86
C GLY A 65 3.70 15.35 9.37
N PRO A 66 4.77 14.65 8.95
CA PRO A 66 4.99 14.26 7.55
C PRO A 66 3.95 13.26 7.02
N GLU A 67 3.25 12.56 7.91
CA GLU A 67 2.19 11.60 7.57
C GLU A 67 0.87 11.99 8.26
N PRO A 68 0.19 13.05 7.79
CA PRO A 68 -1.04 13.53 8.41
C PRO A 68 -2.16 12.49 8.32
N TYR A 69 -3.03 12.44 9.33
CA TYR A 69 -4.15 11.50 9.39
C TYR A 69 -5.32 11.99 10.24
N LEU A 70 -6.48 11.34 10.04
CA LEU A 70 -7.66 11.46 10.89
C LEU A 70 -8.02 10.11 11.50
N LEU A 71 -8.59 10.11 12.70
CA LEU A 71 -9.33 8.99 13.28
C LEU A 71 -10.77 9.42 13.50
N ILE A 72 -11.69 8.68 12.89
CA ILE A 72 -13.12 8.93 12.92
C ILE A 72 -13.75 7.83 13.78
N PRO A 73 -14.11 8.10 15.03
CA PRO A 73 -14.85 7.16 15.85
C PRO A 73 -16.29 7.03 15.36
N ASP A 74 -16.80 5.80 15.41
CA ASP A 74 -18.17 5.42 15.04
C ASP A 74 -18.67 6.15 13.77
N PRO A 75 -18.04 5.89 12.61
CA PRO A 75 -18.29 6.65 11.39
C PRO A 75 -19.74 6.52 10.92
N GLU A 76 -20.41 7.66 10.81
CA GLU A 76 -21.81 7.75 10.37
C GLU A 76 -21.94 7.76 8.83
N PRO A 77 -23.09 7.30 8.29
CA PRO A 77 -23.41 7.44 6.88
C PRO A 77 -23.29 8.90 6.40
N GLY A 78 -22.57 9.14 5.30
CA GLY A 78 -22.36 10.47 4.73
C GLY A 78 -21.03 11.15 5.10
N MET A 79 -20.26 10.57 6.04
CA MET A 79 -18.91 11.04 6.39
C MET A 79 -18.00 11.15 5.16
N HIS A 80 -18.06 10.21 4.22
CA HIS A 80 -17.25 10.22 3.00
C HIS A 80 -17.50 11.47 2.15
N ARG A 81 -18.75 11.95 2.06
CA ARG A 81 -19.10 13.17 1.31
C ARG A 81 -18.54 14.42 1.99
N ALA A 82 -18.50 14.44 3.33
CA ALA A 82 -17.88 15.51 4.08
C ALA A 82 -16.35 15.53 3.86
N LEU A 83 -15.70 14.37 3.91
CA LEU A 83 -14.27 14.22 3.61
C LEU A 83 -13.91 14.69 2.20
N LEU A 84 -14.67 14.26 1.18
CA LEU A 84 -14.45 14.69 -0.21
C LEU A 84 -14.49 16.21 -0.37
N ARG A 85 -15.48 16.87 0.23
CA ARG A 85 -15.60 18.35 0.19
C ARG A 85 -14.44 19.05 0.88
N TRP A 86 -13.95 18.49 1.99
CA TRP A 86 -12.82 19.05 2.72
C TRP A 86 -11.49 18.88 2.00
N LEU A 87 -11.28 17.70 1.43
CA LEU A 87 -10.04 17.37 0.75
C LEU A 87 -9.84 18.22 -0.51
N GLN A 88 -10.91 18.70 -1.15
CA GLN A 88 -10.82 19.57 -2.34
C GLN A 88 -9.88 19.00 -3.42
N GLY A 89 -10.02 17.70 -3.69
CA GLY A 89 -9.16 17.02 -4.68
C GLY A 89 -7.74 16.73 -4.19
N ARG A 90 -7.47 16.81 -2.89
CA ARG A 90 -6.22 16.29 -2.30
C ARG A 90 -6.34 14.77 -2.07
N PRO A 91 -5.35 13.97 -2.48
CA PRO A 91 -5.38 12.53 -2.28
C PRO A 91 -5.47 12.14 -0.80
N ALA A 92 -6.35 11.20 -0.50
CA ALA A 92 -6.48 10.58 0.81
C ALA A 92 -6.93 9.13 0.66
N VAL A 93 -6.66 8.33 1.68
CA VAL A 93 -7.08 6.93 1.74
C VAL A 93 -7.82 6.67 3.04
N VAL A 94 -8.98 6.04 2.92
CA VAL A 94 -9.83 5.62 4.03
C VAL A 94 -9.55 4.15 4.33
N GLY A 95 -9.16 3.86 5.57
CA GLY A 95 -9.05 2.51 6.09
C GLY A 95 -10.42 1.88 6.37
N PRO A 96 -10.47 0.56 6.62
CA PRO A 96 -11.71 -0.10 7.03
C PRO A 96 -12.13 0.38 8.42
N VAL A 97 -13.43 0.25 8.70
CA VAL A 97 -13.97 0.42 10.05
C VAL A 97 -13.56 -0.77 10.89
N VAL A 98 -12.90 -0.52 12.01
CA VAL A 98 -12.35 -1.56 12.89
C VAL A 98 -12.70 -1.28 14.35
N ALA A 99 -12.50 -2.25 15.24
CA ALA A 99 -12.60 -2.01 16.67
C ALA A 99 -11.58 -0.94 17.10
N ARG A 100 -11.89 -0.18 18.16
CA ARG A 100 -11.01 0.90 18.65
C ARG A 100 -9.56 0.46 18.87
N ALA A 101 -9.34 -0.75 19.38
CA ALA A 101 -8.00 -1.30 19.62
C ALA A 101 -7.17 -1.46 18.34
N ASP A 102 -7.83 -1.61 17.18
CA ASP A 102 -7.22 -1.86 15.88
C ASP A 102 -7.07 -0.58 15.04
N ALA A 103 -7.34 0.60 15.59
CA ALA A 103 -7.22 1.88 14.88
C ALA A 103 -5.84 2.05 14.22
N GLY A 104 -4.77 1.58 14.88
CA GLY A 104 -3.42 1.56 14.30
C GLY A 104 -3.29 0.68 13.07
N ALA A 105 -4.01 -0.44 12.99
CA ALA A 105 -4.04 -1.31 11.80
C ALA A 105 -4.77 -0.64 10.64
N SER A 106 -5.95 -0.06 10.88
CA SER A 106 -6.71 0.71 9.88
C SER A 106 -5.84 1.84 9.29
N LEU A 107 -5.11 2.57 10.14
CA LEU A 107 -4.20 3.62 9.70
C LEU A 107 -3.01 3.08 8.90
N ARG A 108 -2.37 1.99 9.35
CA ARG A 108 -1.27 1.36 8.62
C ARG A 108 -1.71 0.92 7.22
N TRP A 109 -2.86 0.28 7.09
CA TRP A 109 -3.39 -0.15 5.79
C TRP A 109 -3.71 1.04 4.87
N ALA A 110 -4.32 2.09 5.42
CA ALA A 110 -4.58 3.32 4.67
C ALA A 110 -3.28 3.96 4.18
N ARG A 111 -2.23 4.00 5.02
CA ARG A 111 -0.89 4.50 4.63
C ARG A 111 -0.21 3.62 3.60
N THR A 112 -0.28 2.29 3.74
CA THR A 112 0.25 1.36 2.73
C THR A 112 -0.36 1.66 1.37
N LEU A 113 -1.68 1.77 1.30
CA LEU A 113 -2.37 2.10 0.05
C LEU A 113 -2.08 3.52 -0.41
N LEU A 114 -2.00 4.50 0.49
CA LEU A 114 -1.64 5.88 0.15
C LEU A 114 -0.24 5.96 -0.44
N ALA A 115 0.72 5.16 0.03
CA ALA A 115 2.05 5.09 -0.58
C ALA A 115 2.02 4.48 -2.01
N LEU A 116 0.97 3.71 -2.34
CA LEU A 116 0.73 3.16 -3.68
C LEU A 116 -0.10 4.11 -4.58
N ALA A 117 -0.90 5.01 -4.00
CA ALA A 117 -1.93 5.81 -4.68
C ALA A 117 -1.46 6.97 -5.59
N PRO A 118 -0.34 7.70 -5.33
CA PRO A 118 0.22 8.73 -6.23
C PRO A 118 0.60 8.23 -7.62
N GLN A 119 0.32 6.96 -7.90
CA GLN A 119 0.90 6.16 -8.95
C GLN A 119 -0.19 5.50 -9.80
N TRP A 120 -1.43 6.01 -9.77
CA TRP A 120 -2.55 5.53 -10.59
C TRP A 120 -3.10 6.62 -11.52
N PRO A 121 -3.36 6.31 -12.81
CA PRO A 121 -3.93 7.28 -13.75
C PRO A 121 -5.38 7.61 -13.38
N GLY A 122 -5.75 8.90 -13.45
CA GLY A 122 -7.13 9.34 -13.20
C GLY A 122 -7.48 9.58 -11.72
N THR A 123 -6.60 9.18 -10.79
CA THR A 123 -6.83 9.26 -9.33
C THR A 123 -6.47 10.63 -8.74
N SER A 124 -6.24 11.64 -9.58
CA SER A 124 -5.94 13.01 -9.15
C SER A 124 -7.13 13.59 -8.38
N GLY A 125 -7.07 13.47 -7.05
CA GLY A 125 -8.08 13.96 -6.13
C GLY A 125 -9.17 12.98 -5.74
N GLU A 126 -8.96 11.67 -5.96
CA GLU A 126 -9.87 10.65 -5.50
C GLU A 126 -9.58 10.22 -4.05
N LEU A 127 -10.66 10.07 -3.28
CA LEU A 127 -10.66 9.40 -1.99
C LEU A 127 -10.70 7.89 -2.25
N LEU A 128 -9.65 7.18 -1.89
CA LEU A 128 -9.60 5.72 -2.06
C LEU A 128 -10.01 4.99 -0.79
N PHE A 129 -10.51 3.77 -0.93
CA PHE A 129 -10.87 2.90 0.18
C PHE A 129 -9.96 1.66 0.19
N VAL A 130 -9.47 1.30 1.37
CA VAL A 130 -8.67 0.07 1.54
C VAL A 130 -9.46 -1.18 1.15
N ASP A 131 -10.77 -1.21 1.42
CA ASP A 131 -11.65 -2.33 1.10
C ASP A 131 -11.68 -2.67 -0.41
N ASP A 132 -11.51 -1.66 -1.27
CA ASP A 132 -11.45 -1.85 -2.74
C ASP A 132 -10.08 -2.37 -3.21
N HIS A 133 -9.09 -2.44 -2.32
CA HIS A 133 -7.70 -2.71 -2.65
C HIS A 133 -7.00 -3.67 -1.68
N LEU A 134 -7.76 -4.49 -0.94
CA LEU A 134 -7.24 -5.40 0.09
C LEU A 134 -6.09 -6.27 -0.40
N ALA A 135 -6.20 -6.86 -1.59
CA ALA A 135 -5.12 -7.68 -2.15
C ALA A 135 -3.82 -6.89 -2.31
N LYS A 136 -3.89 -5.65 -2.81
CA LYS A 136 -2.71 -4.78 -2.96
C LYS A 136 -2.11 -4.43 -1.61
N VAL A 137 -2.95 -4.11 -0.63
CA VAL A 137 -2.53 -3.75 0.72
C VAL A 137 -1.83 -4.92 1.41
N VAL A 138 -2.35 -6.14 1.27
CA VAL A 138 -1.73 -7.36 1.80
C VAL A 138 -0.34 -7.59 1.17
N LEU A 139 -0.23 -7.45 -0.16
CA LEU A 139 1.05 -7.66 -0.87
C LEU A 139 2.16 -6.70 -0.45
N PHE A 140 1.79 -5.48 -0.05
CA PHE A 140 2.74 -4.40 0.24
C PHE A 140 2.76 -4.00 1.72
N GLN A 141 2.23 -4.84 2.62
CA GLN A 141 2.43 -4.65 4.07
C GLN A 141 3.93 -4.62 4.43
N ASP A 142 4.72 -5.49 3.79
CA ASP A 142 6.19 -5.51 3.92
C ASP A 142 6.82 -5.43 2.52
N PRO A 143 7.16 -4.21 2.04
CA PRO A 143 7.77 -4.01 0.74
C PRO A 143 9.13 -4.69 0.58
N LEU A 144 9.90 -4.83 1.68
CA LEU A 144 11.21 -5.48 1.65
C LEU A 144 11.04 -6.97 1.42
N LEU A 145 10.18 -7.62 2.20
CA LEU A 145 9.86 -9.04 2.04
C LEU A 145 9.25 -9.33 0.66
N ALA A 146 8.34 -8.47 0.19
CA ALA A 146 7.77 -8.55 -1.15
C ALA A 146 8.87 -8.46 -2.24
N GLY A 147 9.83 -7.55 -2.06
CA GLY A 147 11.02 -7.43 -2.92
C GLY A 147 11.89 -8.69 -2.89
N HIS A 148 12.13 -9.28 -1.71
CA HIS A 148 12.87 -10.53 -1.57
C HIS A 148 12.19 -11.71 -2.29
N LEU A 149 10.87 -11.85 -2.15
CA LEU A 149 10.11 -12.87 -2.88
C LEU A 149 10.20 -12.67 -4.39
N SER A 150 10.05 -11.43 -4.84
CA SER A 150 10.18 -11.08 -6.26
C SER A 150 11.57 -11.43 -6.79
N ALA A 151 12.63 -11.04 -6.08
CA ALA A 151 14.02 -11.33 -6.44
C ALA A 151 14.34 -12.83 -6.46
N ARG A 152 13.81 -13.61 -5.50
CA ARG A 152 13.99 -15.08 -5.45
C ARG A 152 13.52 -15.77 -6.73
N TRP A 153 12.38 -15.33 -7.29
CA TRP A 153 11.80 -15.96 -8.46
C TRP A 153 12.25 -15.32 -9.77
N LEU A 154 12.18 -13.98 -9.87
CA LEU A 154 12.49 -13.24 -11.09
C LEU A 154 13.99 -12.98 -11.27
N GLY A 155 14.80 -13.18 -10.22
CA GLY A 155 16.25 -13.20 -10.32
C GLY A 155 16.79 -14.27 -11.28
N ARG A 156 16.01 -15.32 -11.56
CA ARG A 156 16.33 -16.35 -12.58
C ARG A 156 16.32 -15.80 -14.02
N LEU A 157 15.75 -14.62 -14.22
CA LEU A 157 15.75 -13.92 -15.51
C LEU A 157 16.86 -12.86 -15.57
N ARG A 158 17.79 -12.82 -14.60
CA ARG A 158 18.74 -11.71 -14.44
C ARG A 158 19.67 -11.49 -15.63
N ASP A 159 20.07 -12.56 -16.31
CA ASP A 159 21.01 -12.53 -17.42
C ASP A 159 20.35 -12.17 -18.76
N MET A 160 19.03 -11.96 -18.78
CA MET A 160 18.31 -11.51 -19.96
C MET A 160 18.36 -9.99 -20.11
N THR A 161 18.34 -9.52 -21.36
CA THR A 161 18.14 -8.10 -21.64
C THR A 161 16.76 -7.62 -21.12
N PRO A 162 16.59 -6.33 -20.79
CA PRO A 162 15.32 -5.82 -20.24
C PRO A 162 14.09 -6.21 -21.09
N ARG A 163 14.18 -6.06 -22.42
CA ARG A 163 13.10 -6.44 -23.36
C ARG A 163 12.85 -7.95 -23.40
N GLN A 164 13.87 -8.78 -23.20
CA GLN A 164 13.68 -10.24 -23.15
C GLN A 164 12.99 -10.64 -21.84
N ARG A 165 13.45 -10.08 -20.72
CA ARG A 165 12.86 -10.31 -19.40
C ARG A 165 11.40 -9.93 -19.36
N GLU A 166 11.06 -8.72 -19.78
CA GLU A 166 9.67 -8.23 -19.80
C GLU A 166 8.76 -9.18 -20.60
N ARG A 167 9.19 -9.60 -21.79
CA ARG A 167 8.42 -10.57 -22.61
C ARG A 167 8.27 -11.93 -21.92
N MET A 168 9.28 -12.40 -21.20
CA MET A 168 9.20 -13.65 -20.44
C MET A 168 8.24 -13.53 -19.25
N GLU A 169 8.31 -12.44 -18.49
CA GLU A 169 7.43 -12.16 -17.36
C GLU A 169 5.96 -12.03 -17.80
N GLN A 170 5.69 -11.29 -18.89
CA GLN A 170 4.35 -11.20 -19.49
C GLN A 170 3.84 -12.58 -19.92
N THR A 171 4.72 -13.41 -20.51
CA THR A 171 4.35 -14.78 -20.92
C THR A 171 4.02 -15.66 -19.72
N LEU A 172 4.83 -15.58 -18.67
CA LEU A 172 4.65 -16.36 -17.46
C LEU A 172 3.36 -15.94 -16.72
N LEU A 173 3.11 -14.63 -16.61
CA LEU A 173 1.89 -14.09 -16.03
C LEU A 173 0.64 -14.55 -16.79
N ALA A 174 0.61 -14.35 -18.11
CA ALA A 174 -0.52 -14.74 -18.94
C ALA A 174 -0.77 -16.26 -18.93
N TRP A 175 0.29 -17.07 -18.80
CA TRP A 175 0.17 -18.52 -18.67
C TRP A 175 -0.38 -18.96 -17.30
N LEU A 176 0.07 -18.32 -16.22
CA LEU A 176 -0.42 -18.59 -14.85
C LEU A 176 -1.88 -18.17 -14.68
N GLU A 177 -2.27 -17.02 -15.22
CA GLU A 177 -3.66 -16.53 -15.17
C GLU A 177 -4.59 -17.26 -16.14
N GLY A 178 -4.08 -17.52 -17.35
CA GLY A 178 -4.85 -18.17 -18.41
C GLY A 178 -4.96 -19.69 -18.24
N GLY A 179 -4.15 -20.33 -17.40
CA GLY A 179 -4.18 -21.79 -17.23
C GLY A 179 -3.77 -22.58 -18.48
N GLY A 180 -2.93 -22.00 -19.35
CA GLY A 180 -2.42 -22.72 -20.52
C GLY A 180 -1.90 -21.84 -21.65
N ALA A 181 -1.12 -22.44 -22.56
CA ALA A 181 -0.43 -21.73 -23.64
C ALA A 181 -1.39 -21.08 -24.65
N THR A 182 -2.53 -21.71 -24.94
CA THR A 182 -3.54 -21.16 -25.88
C THR A 182 -4.20 -19.91 -25.32
N LYS A 183 -4.63 -19.93 -24.06
CA LYS A 183 -5.23 -18.76 -23.40
C LYS A 183 -4.21 -17.64 -23.22
N ALA A 184 -2.97 -17.97 -22.86
CA ALA A 184 -1.88 -16.98 -22.81
C ALA A 184 -1.61 -16.34 -24.18
N ALA A 185 -1.69 -17.09 -25.28
CA ALA A 185 -1.51 -16.57 -26.63
C ALA A 185 -2.59 -15.55 -27.00
N LEU A 186 -3.84 -15.82 -26.62
CA LEU A 186 -4.96 -14.89 -26.79
C LEU A 186 -4.76 -13.61 -25.98
N LEU A 187 -4.41 -13.73 -24.69
CA LEU A 187 -4.14 -12.59 -23.81
C LEU A 187 -3.01 -11.70 -24.33
N LEU A 188 -1.97 -12.31 -24.89
CA LEU A 188 -0.79 -11.59 -25.41
C LEU A 188 -0.91 -11.19 -26.88
N ARG A 189 -1.98 -11.59 -27.58
CA ARG A 189 -2.18 -11.37 -29.03
C ARG A 189 -0.98 -11.83 -29.87
N ILE A 190 -0.44 -13.00 -29.56
CA ILE A 190 0.67 -13.63 -30.30
C ILE A 190 0.32 -15.06 -30.69
N HIS A 191 1.09 -15.64 -31.61
CA HIS A 191 0.87 -17.02 -32.05
C HIS A 191 1.12 -18.03 -30.90
N PRO A 192 0.28 -19.08 -30.73
CA PRO A 192 0.45 -20.09 -29.67
C PRO A 192 1.82 -20.77 -29.67
N GLN A 193 2.42 -20.96 -30.85
CA GLN A 193 3.77 -21.54 -30.95
C GLN A 193 4.84 -20.64 -30.32
N THR A 194 4.68 -19.32 -30.41
CA THR A 194 5.56 -18.37 -29.76
C THR A 194 5.47 -18.49 -28.24
N VAL A 195 4.25 -18.64 -27.70
CA VAL A 195 4.06 -18.89 -26.26
C VAL A 195 4.72 -20.20 -25.84
N ARG A 196 4.49 -21.31 -26.56
CA ARG A 196 5.12 -22.60 -26.26
C ARG A 196 6.65 -22.52 -26.30
N TYR A 197 7.21 -21.81 -27.28
CA TYR A 197 8.66 -21.58 -27.34
C TYR A 197 9.18 -20.84 -26.11
N ARG A 198 8.51 -19.76 -25.71
CA ARG A 198 8.88 -18.99 -24.52
C ARG A 198 8.71 -19.81 -23.24
N LEU A 199 7.65 -20.59 -23.11
CA LEU A 199 7.42 -21.48 -21.98
C LEU A 199 8.50 -22.55 -21.87
N ARG A 200 8.93 -23.18 -22.96
CA ARG A 200 10.08 -24.12 -22.94
C ARG A 200 11.37 -23.45 -22.46
N LYS A 201 11.59 -22.17 -22.80
CA LYS A 201 12.74 -21.40 -22.28
C LYS A 201 12.59 -21.15 -20.77
N LEU A 202 11.39 -20.81 -20.31
CA LEU A 202 11.09 -20.61 -18.89
C LEU A 202 11.24 -21.91 -18.09
N GLU A 203 10.79 -23.04 -18.62
CA GLU A 203 10.95 -24.36 -18.00
C GLU A 203 12.42 -24.73 -17.77
N ARG A 204 13.32 -24.34 -18.68
CA ARG A 204 14.77 -24.55 -18.47
C ARG A 204 15.35 -23.72 -17.32
N LEU A 205 14.78 -22.55 -17.03
CA LEU A 205 15.27 -21.63 -15.99
C LEU A 205 14.63 -21.87 -14.62
N PHE A 206 13.35 -22.22 -14.62
CA PHE A 206 12.58 -22.46 -13.40
C PHE A 206 12.58 -23.95 -13.00
N GLY A 207 12.93 -24.85 -13.92
CA GLY A 207 13.00 -26.29 -13.68
C GLY A 207 11.63 -26.89 -13.31
N SER A 208 11.65 -27.85 -12.38
CA SER A 208 10.44 -28.50 -11.85
C SER A 208 9.52 -27.56 -11.08
N SER A 209 9.97 -26.36 -10.69
CA SER A 209 9.18 -25.38 -9.93
C SER A 209 7.85 -25.06 -10.64
N LEU A 210 7.86 -24.89 -11.97
CA LEU A 210 6.65 -24.60 -12.76
C LEU A 210 5.63 -25.75 -12.78
N ARG A 211 5.91 -26.89 -12.14
CA ARG A 211 4.98 -28.02 -12.03
C ARG A 211 4.25 -28.06 -10.69
N THR A 212 4.76 -27.36 -9.67
CA THR A 212 4.16 -27.36 -8.32
C THR A 212 3.17 -26.22 -8.16
N SER A 213 2.04 -26.47 -7.48
CA SER A 213 1.03 -25.44 -7.18
C SER A 213 1.63 -24.31 -6.34
N GLN A 214 2.41 -24.66 -5.31
CA GLN A 214 3.04 -23.69 -4.41
C GLN A 214 3.97 -22.72 -5.14
N ALA A 215 4.91 -23.23 -5.96
CA ALA A 215 5.81 -22.33 -6.68
C ALA A 215 5.08 -21.52 -7.76
N ARG A 216 4.06 -22.07 -8.43
CA ARG A 216 3.23 -21.28 -9.36
C ARG A 216 2.55 -20.11 -8.66
N PHE A 217 2.02 -20.33 -7.45
CA PHE A 217 1.45 -19.27 -6.63
C PHE A 217 2.50 -18.22 -6.26
N GLU A 218 3.65 -18.61 -5.74
CA GLU A 218 4.72 -17.67 -5.38
C GLU A 218 5.26 -16.89 -6.58
N ILE A 219 5.37 -17.52 -7.75
CA ILE A 219 5.78 -16.86 -8.99
C ILE A 219 4.72 -15.86 -9.45
N LEU A 220 3.44 -16.22 -9.39
CA LEU A 220 2.35 -15.29 -9.68
C LEU A 220 2.43 -14.07 -8.75
N LEU A 221 2.67 -14.31 -7.45
CA LEU A 221 2.85 -13.27 -6.45
C LEU A 221 4.03 -12.35 -6.79
N ALA A 222 5.19 -12.93 -7.09
CA ALA A 222 6.40 -12.24 -7.49
C ALA A 222 6.18 -11.35 -8.74
N LEU A 223 5.43 -11.85 -9.72
CA LEU A 223 5.07 -11.10 -10.94
C LEU A 223 4.13 -9.94 -10.64
N LYS A 224 3.12 -10.14 -9.77
CA LYS A 224 2.21 -9.06 -9.36
C LYS A 224 2.94 -7.96 -8.59
N ILE A 225 3.80 -8.33 -7.64
CA ILE A 225 4.66 -7.41 -6.89
C ILE A 225 5.56 -6.62 -7.84
N HIS A 226 6.25 -7.31 -8.75
CA HIS A 226 7.18 -6.67 -9.69
C HIS A 226 6.47 -5.72 -10.66
N GLY A 227 5.34 -6.16 -11.23
CA GLY A 227 4.53 -5.34 -12.13
C GLY A 227 4.04 -4.06 -11.47
N MET A 228 3.53 -4.16 -10.24
CA MET A 228 3.06 -3.01 -9.47
C MET A 228 4.21 -2.07 -9.09
N ALA A 229 5.36 -2.59 -8.64
CA ALA A 229 6.53 -1.77 -8.33
C ALA A 229 7.09 -1.04 -9.56
N ALA A 230 7.10 -1.71 -10.72
CA ALA A 230 7.54 -1.10 -11.98
C ALA A 230 6.56 -0.02 -12.48
N GLU A 231 5.26 -0.25 -12.32
CA GLU A 231 4.22 0.75 -12.60
C GLU A 231 4.39 1.98 -11.70
N CYS A 232 4.54 1.75 -10.39
CA CYS A 232 4.87 2.76 -9.39
C CYS A 232 6.07 3.63 -9.80
N ALA A 233 7.21 3.00 -10.11
CA ALA A 233 8.42 3.72 -10.52
C ALA A 233 8.26 4.50 -11.84
N ARG A 234 7.48 4.00 -12.81
CA ARG A 234 7.18 4.74 -14.05
C ARG A 234 6.33 5.98 -13.79
N MET A 235 5.34 5.86 -12.90
CA MET A 235 4.42 6.95 -12.58
C MET A 235 5.13 8.08 -11.83
N ARG A 236 6.02 7.74 -10.87
CA ARG A 236 6.85 8.72 -10.15
C ARG A 236 7.70 9.57 -11.09
N ARG A 237 8.43 8.92 -12.01
CA ARG A 237 9.22 9.65 -13.03
C ARG A 237 8.36 10.59 -13.85
N ARG A 238 7.18 10.13 -14.30
CA ARG A 238 6.25 10.97 -15.06
C ARG A 238 5.69 12.15 -14.26
N ALA A 239 5.47 11.97 -12.96
CA ALA A 239 5.03 13.05 -12.05
C ALA A 239 6.12 14.09 -11.82
N GLU A 240 7.38 13.67 -11.72
CA GLU A 240 8.56 14.55 -11.62
C GLU A 240 8.83 15.34 -12.92
N GLU A 241 8.48 14.76 -14.07
CA GLU A 241 8.62 15.38 -15.41
C GLU A 241 7.48 16.36 -15.76
N LEU A 242 6.34 16.29 -15.06
CA LEU A 242 5.22 17.22 -15.26
C LEU A 242 5.62 18.60 -14.74
N PRO A 243 5.47 19.68 -15.53
CA PRO A 243 5.80 21.02 -15.07
C PRO A 243 4.96 21.35 -13.83
N THR A 244 5.63 21.61 -12.71
CA THR A 244 5.00 22.20 -11.53
C THR A 244 4.29 23.45 -12.02
N ARG A 245 2.95 23.46 -12.01
CA ARG A 245 2.19 24.70 -12.24
C ARG A 245 2.70 25.69 -11.20
N GLN A 246 3.57 26.60 -11.63
CA GLN A 246 3.96 27.75 -10.84
C GLN A 246 2.64 28.41 -10.47
N ALA A 247 2.38 28.53 -9.17
CA ALA A 247 1.32 29.36 -8.64
C ALA A 247 1.48 30.70 -9.35
N SER A 248 0.51 31.03 -10.21
CA SER A 248 0.47 32.29 -10.93
C SER A 248 0.57 33.38 -9.88
N ALA A 249 1.74 34.01 -9.81
CA ALA A 249 1.94 35.21 -9.04
C ALA A 249 0.88 36.20 -9.52
N HIS A 250 -0.06 36.50 -8.65
CA HIS A 250 -0.98 37.61 -8.82
C HIS A 250 -0.13 38.87 -8.62
N PRO A 251 0.08 39.72 -9.64
CA PRO A 251 0.63 41.03 -9.36
C PRO A 251 -0.45 41.79 -8.60
N GLN A 252 -0.23 41.99 -7.30
CA GLN A 252 -0.88 43.06 -6.58
C GLN A 252 -0.42 44.37 -7.23
N ASP A 253 -1.31 45.03 -7.94
CA ASP A 253 -1.17 46.45 -8.21
C ASP A 253 -2.39 47.16 -7.63
N VAL A 254 -2.29 47.47 -6.34
CA VAL A 254 -3.12 48.46 -5.65
C VAL A 254 -2.17 49.41 -4.95
N ARG A 255 -2.07 50.62 -5.50
CA ARG A 255 -1.88 51.96 -4.89
C ARG A 255 -1.33 52.86 -6.02
N GLN A 256 -1.85 54.05 -6.32
CA GLN A 256 -2.45 55.06 -5.46
C GLN A 256 -3.07 56.17 -6.34
N ASN A 257 -4.11 56.82 -5.78
CA ASN A 257 -4.66 58.10 -6.21
C ASN A 257 -3.62 59.17 -6.59
N GLY A 258 -3.96 60.02 -7.55
CA GLY A 258 -3.31 61.31 -7.77
C GLY A 258 -3.95 62.14 -8.88
N LEU A 259 -4.83 63.07 -8.45
CA LEU A 259 -5.48 64.21 -9.14
C LEU A 259 -6.82 63.96 -9.83
#